data_AF-A0A7C4VRK3-F1
#
_entry.id   AF-A0A7C4VRK3-F1
#
_cell.length_a   1.000
_cell.length_b   1.000
_cell.length_c   1.000
_cell.angle_alpha   90.00
_cell.angle_beta   90.00
_cell.angle_gamma   90.00
#
_symmetry.space_group_name_H-M   'P 1'
#
loop_
_entity.id
_entity.type
_entity.pdbx_description
1 polymer ?
#
loop_
_entity_poly.entity_id
_entity_poly.type
_entity_poly.pdbx_seq_one_letter_code
_entity_poly.pdbx_strand_id
1 'polypeptide(L)' 'PTWGYKIKKQIEAFSGLKIRHGALYPLLRKLENRGLITSQKQQQGKRTRKIYRLTEKGKAYMEMYYNLIKEQMTF' A
#
# COMPACT_ATOMS: atom_id res chain seq x y z
N PRO A 1 6.19 -5.73 -7.86
CA PRO A 1 6.46 -6.15 -6.46
C PRO A 1 7.15 -5.02 -5.67
N THR A 2 6.47 -4.43 -4.69
CA THR A 2 6.96 -3.25 -3.96
C THR A 2 7.15 -3.60 -2.48
N TRP A 3 8.34 -3.35 -1.97
CA TRP A 3 8.75 -3.62 -0.59
C TRP A 3 8.15 -2.54 0.33
N GLY A 4 7.85 -2.86 1.60
CA GLY A 4 7.26 -1.89 2.54
C GLY A 4 8.03 -0.55 2.63
N TYR A 5 9.36 -0.58 2.54
CA TYR A 5 10.19 0.62 2.47
C TYR A 5 10.03 1.42 1.17
N LYS A 6 9.87 0.74 0.03
CA LYS A 6 9.67 1.40 -1.27
C LYS A 6 8.26 2.01 -1.36
N ILE A 7 7.25 1.34 -0.79
CA ILE A 7 5.89 1.90 -0.64
C ILE A 7 5.95 3.18 0.19
N LYS A 8 6.65 3.14 1.34
CA LYS A 8 6.88 4.34 2.17
C LYS A 8 7.49 5.47 1.35
N LYS A 9 8.61 5.20 0.68
CA LYS A 9 9.35 6.22 -0.08
C LYS A 9 8.53 6.81 -1.22
N GLN A 10 7.70 5.99 -1.89
CA GLN A 10 6.79 6.47 -2.93
C GLN A 10 5.68 7.34 -2.36
N ILE A 11 5.07 6.97 -1.22
CA ILE A 11 4.03 7.79 -0.60
C ILE A 11 4.65 9.10 -0.10
N GLU A 12 5.79 9.06 0.59
CA GLU A 12 6.50 10.26 1.06
C GLU A 12 6.87 11.20 -0.11
N ALA A 13 7.28 10.64 -1.26
CA ALA A 13 7.58 11.43 -2.46
C ALA A 13 6.33 12.00 -3.16
N PHE A 14 5.21 11.27 -3.14
CA PHE A 14 3.97 11.70 -3.80
C PHE A 14 3.17 12.70 -2.96
N SER A 15 3.10 12.49 -1.64
CA SER A 15 2.30 13.32 -0.74
C SER A 15 3.10 14.41 -0.03
N GLY A 16 4.44 14.38 -0.09
CA GLY A 16 5.32 15.28 0.66
C GLY A 16 5.27 15.09 2.19
N LEU A 17 4.52 14.09 2.67
CA LEU A 17 4.31 13.85 4.10
C LEU A 17 5.26 12.76 4.60
N LYS A 18 6.05 13.06 5.64
CA LYS A 18 6.86 12.03 6.33
C LYS A 18 5.97 11.07 7.08
N ILE A 19 5.86 9.84 6.59
CA ILE A 19 5.10 8.79 7.26
C ILE A 19 5.96 8.19 8.37
N ARG A 20 5.49 8.32 9.61
CA ARG A 20 6.13 7.65 10.76
C ARG A 20 6.06 6.14 10.57
N HIS A 21 7.17 5.45 10.89
CA HIS A 21 7.23 3.98 10.81
C HIS A 21 6.10 3.30 11.59
N GLY A 22 5.74 3.87 12.75
CA GLY A 22 4.63 3.38 13.58
C GLY A 22 3.23 3.51 12.96
N ALA A 23 3.03 4.33 11.93
CA ALA A 23 1.73 4.49 11.27
C ALA A 23 1.59 3.62 10.00
N LEU A 24 2.69 3.44 9.26
CA LEU A 24 2.68 2.67 8.01
C LEU A 24 2.37 1.20 8.23
N TYR A 25 3.01 0.56 9.21
CA TYR A 25 2.84 -0.88 9.41
C TYR A 25 1.44 -1.26 9.92
N PRO A 26 0.81 -0.52 10.86
CA PRO A 26 -0.59 -0.73 11.19
C PRO A 26 -1.54 -0.52 10.01
N LEU A 27 -1.27 0.47 9.15
CA LEU A 27 -2.07 0.71 7.96
C LEU A 27 -1.97 -0.48 6.98
N LEU A 28 -0.75 -0.93 6.68
CA LEU A 28 -0.53 -2.11 5.82
C LEU A 28 -1.20 -3.35 6.42
N ARG A 29 -1.12 -3.55 7.74
CA ARG A 29 -1.82 -4.66 8.41
C ARG A 29 -3.34 -4.54 8.31
N LYS A 30 -3.91 -3.34 8.43
CA LYS A 30 -5.35 -3.12 8.21
C LYS A 30 -5.77 -3.42 6.77
N LEU A 31 -4.97 -3.00 5.78
CA LEU A 31 -5.23 -3.30 4.37
C LEU A 31 -5.12 -4.81 4.08
N GLU A 32 -4.16 -5.49 4.72
CA GLU A 32 -3.98 -6.94 4.64
C GLU A 32 -5.18 -7.67 5.26
N ASN A 33 -5.61 -7.28 6.46
CA ASN A 33 -6.79 -7.83 7.13
C ASN A 33 -8.09 -7.62 6.34
N ARG A 34 -8.21 -6.52 5.59
CA ARG A 34 -9.35 -6.25 4.70
C ARG A 34 -9.31 -7.05 3.40
N GLY A 35 -8.22 -7.77 3.14
CA GLY A 35 -7.97 -8.54 1.92
C GLY A 35 -7.70 -7.64 0.71
N LEU A 36 -7.27 -6.39 0.92
CA LEU A 36 -6.96 -5.44 -0.17
C LEU A 36 -5.51 -5.59 -0.65
N ILE A 37 -4.63 -6.05 0.23
CA ILE A 37 -3.24 -6.38 -0.11
C ILE A 37 -2.90 -7.76 0.45
N THR A 38 -1.98 -8.46 -0.21
CA THR A 38 -1.32 -9.64 0.32
C THR A 38 0.13 -9.31 0.62
N SER A 39 0.73 -10.06 1.55
CA SER A 39 2.16 -10.02 1.76
C SER A 39 2.82 -11.36 1.49
N GLN A 40 4.02 -11.32 0.95
CA GLN A 40 4.85 -12.50 0.73
C GLN A 40 6.23 -12.24 1.34
N LYS A 41 6.75 -13.23 2.07
CA LYS A 41 8.14 -13.21 2.55
C LYS A 41 9.02 -13.65 1.39
N GLN A 42 9.83 -12.74 0.87
CA GLN A 42 10.87 -13.06 -0.09
C GLN A 42 12.21 -13.10 0.64
N GLN A 43 12.87 -14.26 0.60
CA GLN A 43 14.20 -14.43 1.13
C GLN A 43 15.21 -14.07 0.04
N GLN A 44 16.09 -13.11 0.34
CA GLN A 44 17.18 -12.73 -0.55
C GLN A 44 18.49 -12.89 0.25
N GLY A 45 19.10 -14.07 0.12
CA GLY A 45 20.26 -14.46 0.94
C GLY A 45 19.92 -14.51 2.44
N LYS A 46 20.71 -13.81 3.26
CA LYS A 46 20.50 -13.71 4.72
C LYS A 46 19.39 -12.73 5.14
N ARG A 47 18.76 -11.99 4.21
CA ARG A 47 17.74 -10.98 4.53
C ARG A 47 16.35 -11.42 4.08
N THR A 48 15.44 -11.55 5.04
CA THR A 48 14.01 -11.77 4.78
C THR A 48 13.33 -10.42 4.61
N ARG A 49 12.63 -10.24 3.48
CA ARG A 49 11.88 -9.01 3.21
C ARG A 49 10.41 -9.33 2.97
N LYS A 50 9.53 -8.52 3.55
CA LYS A 50 8.08 -8.60 3.33
C LYS A 50 7.71 -7.73 2.13
N ILE A 51 7.23 -8.36 1.07
CA ILE A 51 6.77 -7.71 -0.16
C ILE A 51 5.26 -7.67 -0.13
N TYR A 52 4.68 -6.53 -0.51
CA TYR A 52 3.25 -6.38 -0.58
C TYR A 52 2.79 -6.34 -2.04
N ARG A 53 1.62 -6.91 -2.31
CA ARG A 53 0.95 -6.90 -3.62
C ARG A 53 -0.53 -6.58 -3.42
N LEU A 54 -1.12 -5.85 -4.36
CA LEU A 54 -2.56 -5.66 -4.40
C LEU A 54 -3.26 -6.98 -4.75
N THR A 55 -4.35 -7.28 -4.06
CA THR A 55 -5.28 -8.33 -4.47
C THR A 55 -6.20 -7.82 -5.58
N GLU A 56 -6.95 -8.70 -6.21
CA GLU A 56 -8.03 -8.30 -7.15
C GLU A 56 -9.07 -7.41 -6.46
N LYS A 57 -9.46 -7.77 -5.24
CA LYS A 57 -10.33 -6.94 -4.38
C LYS A 57 -9.72 -5.55 -4.12
N GLY A 58 -8.41 -5.48 -3.89
CA GLY A 58 -7.68 -4.22 -3.72
C GLY A 58 -7.69 -3.35 -4.96
N LYS A 59 -7.54 -3.94 -6.15
CA LYS A 59 -7.62 -3.22 -7.43
C LYS A 59 -9.02 -2.65 -7.66
N ALA A 60 -10.07 -3.46 -7.49
CA ALA A 60 -11.45 -3.01 -7.63
C ALA A 60 -11.80 -1.89 -6.63
N TYR A 61 -11.34 -2.02 -5.38
CA TYR A 61 -11.50 -0.97 -4.37
C TYR A 61 -10.80 0.33 -4.78
N MET A 62 -9.58 0.24 -5.30
CA MET A 62 -8.82 1.42 -5.76
C MET A 62 -9.51 2.12 -6.92
N GLU A 63 -10.03 1.36 -7.88
CA GLU A 63 -10.76 1.89 -9.04
C GLU A 63 -12.07 2.57 -8.62
N MET A 64 -12.86 1.92 -7.76
CA MET A 64 -14.07 2.51 -7.18
C MET A 64 -13.77 3.81 -6.43
N TYR A 65 -12.73 3.81 -5.58
CA TYR A 65 -12.35 4.97 -4.78
C TYR A 65 -11.83 6.11 -5.66
N TYR A 66 -11.09 5.79 -6.72
CA TYR A 66 -10.63 6.76 -7.70
C TYR A 66 -11.81 7.40 -8.45
N ASN A 67 -12.77 6.60 -8.91
CA ASN A 67 -13.97 7.11 -9.58
C ASN A 67 -14.79 8.01 -8.65
N LEU A 68 -14.97 7.61 -7.39
CA LEU A 68 -15.68 8.40 -6.39
C LEU A 68 -15.00 9.74 -6.12
N ILE A 69 -13.68 9.78 -5.97
CA ILE A 69 -12.95 11.05 -5.80
C ILE A 69 -12.99 11.90 -7.06
N LYS A 70 -12.88 11.26 -8.24
CA LYS A 70 -12.93 11.97 -9.53
C LYS A 70 -14.27 12.68 -9.71
N GLU A 71 -15.39 12.03 -9.38
CA GLU A 71 -16.70 12.66 -9.39
C GLU A 71 -16.79 13.88 -8.47
N GLN A 72 -16.17 13.80 -7.29
CA GLN A 72 -16.15 14.91 -6.31
C GLN A 72 -15.20 16.06 -6.69
N MET A 73 -14.18 15.81 -7.52
CA MET A 73 -13.23 16.82 -8.01
C MET A 73 -13.68 17.49 -9.31
N THR A 74 -14.75 17.00 -9.95
CA THR A 74 -15.27 17.54 -11.23
C THR A 74 -16.42 18.53 -10.97
N PHE A 75 -16.25 19.44 -10.01
CA PHE A 75 -17.11 20.59 -9.76
C PHE A 75 -16.36 21.89 -9.99
#